data_AF-A0A291NGT4-F1
#
_entry.id   AF-A0A291NGT4-F1
#
_cell.length_a   1.000
_cell.length_b   1.000
_cell.length_c   1.000
_cell.angle_alpha   90.00
_cell.angle_beta   90.00
_cell.angle_gamma   90.00
#
_symmetry.space_group_name_H-M   'P 1'
#
loop_
_entity.id
_entity.type
_entity.pdbx_description
1 polymer ?
#
loop_
_entity_poly.entity_id
_entity_poly.type
_entity_poly.pdbx_seq_one_letter_code
_entity_poly.pdbx_strand_id
1 'polypeptide(L)'
;MEFVLGWVFLVALLKGDQCDAQLVESGGDLVKPGGSLRLTCVASGFTFSAYGMSWVRQAPGRGLQWVAYSKNDGSVAAYENSVKGRFTISRDNADNTLYLQMSNLKTEDTATYYCAIGSSSGWAHYGYYGIDVWGLGTTVTVSSASTTAPSVFPLAPSCGTTSGATVALACLV
;
A
#
# COMPACT_ATOMS: atom_id res chain seq x y z
N MET A 1 34.01 -31.29 -19.38
CA MET A 1 32.58 -31.30 -19.01
C MET A 1 32.23 -30.17 -18.05
N GLU A 2 32.90 -29.00 -18.16
CA GLU A 2 32.76 -27.87 -17.22
C GLU A 2 32.14 -26.63 -17.88
N PHE A 3 32.14 -26.56 -19.22
CA PHE A 3 31.63 -25.39 -19.98
C PHE A 3 30.10 -25.40 -20.17
N VAL A 4 29.44 -26.53 -19.94
CA VAL A 4 27.99 -26.66 -20.11
C VAL A 4 27.23 -26.15 -18.88
N LEU A 5 27.81 -26.31 -17.68
CA LEU A 5 27.17 -25.87 -16.42
C LEU A 5 27.13 -24.33 -16.27
N GLY A 6 28.13 -23.62 -16.81
CA GLY A 6 28.19 -22.15 -16.75
C GLY A 6 27.11 -21.47 -17.59
N TRP A 7 26.69 -22.07 -18.71
CA TRP A 7 25.64 -21.52 -19.56
C TRP A 7 24.24 -21.71 -18.95
N VAL A 8 23.99 -22.80 -18.22
CA VAL A 8 22.71 -23.03 -17.54
C VAL A 8 22.47 -21.99 -16.44
N PHE A 9 23.52 -21.57 -15.73
CA PHE A 9 23.42 -20.49 -14.73
C PHE A 9 23.17 -19.10 -15.33
N LEU A 10 23.56 -18.86 -16.59
CA LEU A 10 23.32 -17.57 -17.26
C LEU A 10 21.87 -17.44 -17.77
N VAL A 11 21.21 -18.57 -18.10
CA VAL A 11 19.80 -18.58 -18.55
C VAL A 11 18.83 -18.36 -17.39
N ALA A 12 19.23 -18.65 -16.15
CA ALA A 12 18.43 -18.39 -14.95
C ALA A 12 18.34 -16.90 -14.58
N LEU A 13 19.16 -16.03 -15.19
CA LEU A 13 19.16 -14.59 -14.93
C LEU A 13 18.42 -13.76 -15.98
N LEU A 14 17.81 -14.39 -17.00
CA LEU A 14 17.23 -13.67 -18.15
C LEU A 14 15.76 -13.93 -18.44
N LYS A 15 14.95 -14.38 -17.47
CA LYS A 15 13.48 -14.38 -17.60
C LYS A 15 12.77 -14.07 -16.28
N GLY A 16 12.81 -12.79 -15.94
CA GLY A 16 11.75 -12.15 -15.17
C GLY A 16 11.13 -11.07 -16.05
N ASP A 17 10.45 -11.46 -17.13
CA ASP A 17 9.43 -10.59 -17.72
C ASP A 17 8.37 -10.40 -16.62
N GLN A 18 8.37 -9.26 -15.94
CA GLN A 18 7.25 -8.87 -15.08
C GLN A 18 6.06 -8.56 -16.01
N CYS A 19 5.36 -9.60 -16.46
CA CYS A 19 4.14 -9.49 -17.26
C CYS A 19 2.91 -9.10 -16.43
N ASP A 20 3.06 -8.85 -15.13
CA ASP A 20 1.97 -8.45 -14.26
C ASP A 20 2.21 -7.05 -13.71
N ALA A 21 1.19 -6.20 -13.75
CA ALA A 21 1.26 -4.84 -13.27
C ALA A 21 1.33 -4.84 -11.74
N GLN A 22 2.36 -4.21 -11.19
CA GLN A 22 2.61 -4.20 -9.76
C GLN A 22 2.70 -2.77 -9.22
N LEU A 23 2.14 -2.59 -8.04
CA LEU A 23 2.20 -1.36 -7.26
C LEU A 23 2.70 -1.70 -5.85
N VAL A 24 3.78 -1.04 -5.42
CA VAL A 24 4.41 -1.30 -4.12
C VAL A 24 4.46 -0.04 -3.29
N GLU A 25 3.65 0.01 -2.22
CA GLU A 25 3.61 1.10 -1.28
C GLU A 25 4.67 0.99 -0.17
N SER A 26 5.21 2.14 0.25
CA SER A 26 6.14 2.25 1.36
C SER A 26 6.00 3.60 2.07
N GLY A 27 6.66 3.72 3.22
CA GLY A 27 6.70 4.94 4.02
C GLY A 27 5.59 5.06 5.06
N GLY A 28 4.70 4.07 5.19
CA GLY A 28 3.76 3.98 6.31
C GLY A 28 4.49 3.77 7.63
N ASP A 29 4.09 4.52 8.66
CA ASP A 29 4.71 4.47 9.98
C ASP A 29 3.72 4.94 11.08
N LEU A 30 4.13 4.77 12.34
CA LEU A 30 3.51 5.37 13.51
C LEU A 30 4.00 6.82 13.66
N VAL A 31 3.08 7.77 13.61
CA VAL A 31 3.37 9.19 13.81
C VAL A 31 2.47 9.79 14.89
N LYS A 32 2.98 10.81 15.57
CA LYS A 32 2.17 11.57 16.52
C LYS A 32 1.18 12.48 15.78
N PRO A 33 0.03 12.82 16.37
CA PRO A 33 -0.87 13.85 15.85
C PRO A 33 -0.12 15.17 15.59
N GLY A 34 -0.43 15.83 14.48
CA GLY A 34 0.29 17.01 13.98
C GLY A 34 1.57 16.68 13.19
N GLY A 35 2.01 15.42 13.20
CA GLY A 35 3.16 14.94 12.46
C GLY A 35 2.96 14.99 10.94
N SER A 36 4.03 14.68 10.22
CA SER A 36 4.05 14.61 8.77
C SER A 36 4.74 13.33 8.32
N LEU A 37 4.33 12.81 7.17
CA LEU A 37 4.83 11.56 6.60
C LEU A 37 4.74 11.65 5.07
N ARG A 38 5.58 10.90 4.37
CA ARG A 38 5.51 10.79 2.91
C ARG A 38 5.34 9.33 2.51
N LEU A 39 4.20 9.02 1.91
CA LEU A 39 4.01 7.71 1.28
C LEU A 39 4.57 7.73 -0.13
N THR A 40 5.07 6.57 -0.53
CA THR A 40 5.65 6.33 -1.85
C THR A 40 5.00 5.07 -2.43
N CYS A 41 4.66 5.10 -3.71
CA CYS A 41 4.18 3.95 -4.45
C CYS A 41 4.98 3.81 -5.73
N VAL A 42 5.74 2.72 -5.85
CA VAL A 42 6.55 2.40 -7.02
C VAL A 42 5.76 1.47 -7.93
N ALA A 43 5.66 1.83 -9.21
CA ALA A 43 4.94 1.07 -10.21
C ALA A 43 5.89 0.31 -11.14
N SER A 44 5.56 -0.94 -11.46
CA SER A 44 6.25 -1.75 -12.45
C SER A 44 5.28 -2.61 -13.27
N GLY A 45 5.74 -3.17 -14.39
CA GLY A 45 4.90 -4.02 -15.26
C GLY A 45 3.95 -3.26 -16.20
N PHE A 46 3.97 -1.92 -16.23
CA PHE A 46 3.21 -1.10 -17.17
C PHE A 46 3.85 0.28 -17.41
N THR A 47 3.40 0.99 -18.44
CA THR A 47 3.84 2.36 -18.74
C THR A 47 3.18 3.36 -17.78
N PHE A 48 3.82 3.66 -16.65
CA PHE A 48 3.29 4.57 -15.61
C PHE A 48 2.83 5.93 -16.16
N SER A 49 3.56 6.50 -17.12
CA SER A 49 3.22 7.79 -17.73
C SER A 49 1.97 7.78 -18.62
N ALA A 50 1.44 6.60 -18.96
CA ALA A 50 0.21 6.46 -19.76
C ALA A 50 -1.07 6.53 -18.91
N TYR A 51 -0.96 6.37 -17.58
CA TYR A 51 -2.10 6.25 -16.68
C TYR A 51 -2.15 7.36 -15.64
N GLY A 52 -3.36 7.69 -15.19
CA GLY A 52 -3.56 8.45 -13.98
C GLY A 52 -3.43 7.54 -12.76
N MET A 53 -3.13 8.13 -11.61
CA MET A 53 -2.90 7.38 -10.38
C MET A 53 -3.67 7.99 -9.21
N SER A 54 -4.29 7.12 -8.42
CA SER A 54 -5.06 7.50 -7.24
C SER A 54 -4.43 6.96 -5.96
N TRP A 55 -4.59 7.74 -4.89
CA TRP A 55 -4.49 7.22 -3.52
C TRP A 55 -5.88 6.98 -2.96
N VAL A 56 -6.05 5.84 -2.32
CA VAL A 56 -7.26 5.41 -1.62
C VAL A 56 -6.86 4.97 -0.22
N ARG A 57 -7.72 5.16 0.77
CA ARG A 57 -7.46 4.71 2.14
C ARG A 57 -8.63 3.91 2.69
N GLN A 58 -8.33 2.98 3.59
CA GLN A 58 -9.31 2.23 4.36
C GLN A 58 -9.02 2.38 5.84
N ALA A 59 -9.89 3.09 6.56
CA ALA A 59 -9.80 3.16 8.01
C ALA A 59 -10.34 1.86 8.64
N PRO A 60 -9.84 1.42 9.81
CA PRO A 60 -10.31 0.22 10.48
C PRO A 60 -11.84 0.25 10.68
N GLY A 61 -12.53 -0.81 10.23
CA GLY A 61 -13.99 -0.91 10.33
C GLY A 61 -14.78 0.03 9.40
N ARG A 62 -14.12 0.71 8.45
CA ARG A 62 -14.77 1.56 7.44
C ARG A 62 -14.54 1.02 6.02
N GLY A 63 -15.36 1.50 5.08
CA GLY A 63 -15.17 1.24 3.66
C GLY A 63 -13.98 2.00 3.06
N LEU A 64 -13.66 1.67 1.81
CA LEU A 64 -12.65 2.39 1.02
C LEU A 64 -13.08 3.84 0.79
N GLN A 65 -12.12 4.76 0.93
CA GLN A 65 -12.29 6.19 0.71
C GLN A 65 -11.20 6.70 -0.21
N TRP A 66 -11.58 7.30 -1.33
CA TRP A 66 -10.64 7.94 -2.23
C TRP A 66 -10.04 9.19 -1.57
N VAL A 67 -8.74 9.46 -1.82
CA VAL A 67 -7.96 10.53 -1.15
C VAL A 67 -7.53 11.61 -2.12
N ALA A 68 -6.89 11.22 -3.23
CA ALA A 68 -6.33 12.14 -4.21
C ALA A 68 -6.13 11.45 -5.56
N TYR A 69 -6.14 12.22 -6.66
CA TYR A 69 -5.90 11.73 -8.02
C TYR A 69 -4.96 12.66 -8.78
N SER A 70 -3.94 12.06 -9.37
CA SER A 70 -3.00 12.72 -10.28
C SER A 70 -3.19 12.18 -11.69
N LYS A 71 -3.29 13.06 -12.67
CA LYS A 71 -3.36 12.69 -14.08
C LYS A 71 -2.00 12.22 -14.58
N ASN A 72 -2.01 11.62 -15.76
CA ASN A 72 -0.85 11.12 -16.47
C ASN A 72 0.17 12.22 -16.90
N ASP A 73 -0.22 13.50 -16.90
CA ASP A 73 0.67 14.65 -17.13
C ASP A 73 1.28 15.21 -15.84
N GLY A 74 0.95 14.65 -14.67
CA GLY A 74 1.40 15.15 -13.36
C GLY A 74 0.50 16.22 -12.75
N SER A 75 -0.50 16.73 -13.49
CA SER A 75 -1.47 17.67 -12.94
C SER A 75 -2.35 16.98 -11.89
N VAL A 76 -2.64 17.70 -10.81
CA VAL A 76 -3.55 17.22 -9.78
C VAL A 76 -4.97 17.47 -10.23
N ALA A 77 -5.79 16.43 -10.27
CA ALA A 77 -7.18 16.56 -10.66
C ALA A 77 -8.06 16.96 -9.48
N ALA A 78 -7.89 16.31 -8.33
CA ALA A 78 -8.73 16.53 -7.17
C ALA A 78 -8.10 15.97 -5.88
N TYR A 79 -8.62 16.46 -4.75
CA TYR A 79 -8.42 15.93 -3.40
C TYR A 79 -9.78 15.70 -2.74
N GLU A 80 -9.84 14.76 -1.81
CA GLU A 80 -10.97 14.57 -0.92
C GLU A 80 -11.04 15.73 0.11
N ASN A 81 -12.26 16.10 0.49
CA ASN A 81 -12.48 17.33 1.26
C ASN A 81 -11.84 17.28 2.67
N SER A 82 -11.79 16.12 3.34
CA SER A 82 -11.20 15.98 4.69
C SER A 82 -9.67 16.13 4.71
N VAL A 83 -9.00 15.92 3.57
CA VAL A 83 -7.53 16.00 3.46
C VAL A 83 -7.04 17.23 2.69
N LYS A 84 -7.96 17.98 2.07
CA LYS A 84 -7.63 19.16 1.27
C LYS A 84 -6.84 20.19 2.09
N GLY A 85 -5.72 20.66 1.53
CA GLY A 85 -4.83 21.63 2.20
C GLY A 85 -3.85 21.02 3.21
N ARG A 86 -3.97 19.71 3.49
CA ARG A 86 -3.03 18.98 4.35
C ARG A 86 -2.19 17.99 3.57
N PHE A 87 -2.79 17.36 2.55
CA PHE A 87 -2.14 16.34 1.74
C PHE A 87 -1.81 16.90 0.36
N THR A 88 -0.66 16.48 -0.17
CA THR A 88 -0.17 16.85 -1.49
C THR A 88 0.23 15.60 -2.25
N ILE A 89 -0.45 15.33 -3.36
CA ILE A 89 -0.08 14.27 -4.30
C ILE A 89 0.92 14.82 -5.32
N SER A 90 1.98 14.05 -5.59
CA SER A 90 2.94 14.35 -6.65
C SER A 90 3.41 13.04 -7.28
N ARG A 91 4.03 13.13 -8.46
CA ARG A 91 4.54 11.95 -9.16
C ARG A 91 5.81 12.25 -9.93
N ASP A 92 6.61 11.22 -10.10
CA ASP A 92 7.81 11.20 -10.93
C ASP A 92 7.66 10.14 -12.02
N ASN A 93 7.66 10.58 -13.27
CA ASN A 93 7.53 9.71 -14.43
C ASN A 93 8.84 9.03 -14.83
N ALA A 94 9.99 9.58 -14.44
CA ALA A 94 11.28 8.95 -14.68
C ALA A 94 11.45 7.74 -13.76
N ASP A 95 11.00 7.89 -12.52
CA ASP A 95 11.12 6.85 -11.47
C ASP A 95 9.85 5.98 -11.32
N ASN A 96 8.83 6.16 -12.18
CA ASN A 96 7.54 5.47 -12.09
C ASN A 96 6.92 5.50 -10.68
N THR A 97 7.05 6.63 -10.00
CA THR A 97 6.76 6.73 -8.57
C THR A 97 5.68 7.77 -8.28
N LEU A 98 4.71 7.39 -7.47
CA LEU A 98 3.66 8.26 -6.94
C LEU A 98 3.93 8.57 -5.47
N TYR A 99 3.83 9.83 -5.09
CA TYR A 99 4.04 10.30 -3.73
C TYR A 99 2.76 10.89 -3.14
N LEU A 100 2.57 10.69 -1.84
CA LEU A 100 1.57 11.41 -1.04
C LEU A 100 2.28 12.03 0.17
N GLN A 101 2.54 13.33 0.09
CA GLN A 101 3.02 14.09 1.22
C GLN A 101 1.83 14.42 2.12
N MET A 102 1.86 13.93 3.36
CA MET A 102 0.82 14.16 4.34
C MET A 102 1.38 15.04 5.45
N SER A 103 0.73 16.17 5.69
CA SER A 103 1.11 17.12 6.72
C SER A 103 -0.02 17.30 7.73
N ASN A 104 0.32 17.66 8.97
CA ASN A 104 -0.65 17.87 10.04
C ASN A 104 -1.64 16.69 10.18
N LEU A 105 -1.07 15.48 10.33
CA LEU A 105 -1.83 14.24 10.43
C LEU A 105 -2.68 14.20 11.70
N LYS A 106 -3.90 13.70 11.56
CA LYS A 106 -4.85 13.57 12.66
C LYS A 106 -5.12 12.11 12.95
N THR A 107 -5.68 11.80 14.12
CA THR A 107 -6.05 10.43 14.50
C THR A 107 -7.01 9.79 13.50
N GLU A 108 -7.91 10.59 12.90
CA GLU A 108 -8.84 10.19 11.83
C GLU A 108 -8.17 9.78 10.51
N ASP A 109 -6.89 10.13 10.30
CA ASP A 109 -6.12 9.73 9.13
C ASP A 109 -5.47 8.34 9.28
N THR A 110 -5.65 7.68 10.43
CA THR A 110 -5.20 6.30 10.66
C THR A 110 -5.95 5.34 9.74
N ALA A 111 -5.23 4.77 8.78
CA ALA A 111 -5.79 3.92 7.74
C ALA A 111 -4.68 3.12 7.04
N THR A 112 -5.09 2.09 6.31
CA THR A 112 -4.25 1.50 5.26
C THR A 112 -4.44 2.29 3.98
N TYR A 113 -3.34 2.78 3.40
CA TYR A 113 -3.32 3.59 2.19
C TYR A 113 -2.85 2.72 1.03
N TYR A 114 -3.64 2.73 -0.05
CA TYR A 114 -3.43 1.99 -1.27
C TYR A 114 -3.20 2.95 -2.42
N CYS A 115 -2.24 2.66 -3.28
CA CYS A 115 -2.16 3.28 -4.59
C CYS A 115 -2.84 2.39 -5.63
N ALA A 116 -3.45 3.04 -6.62
CA ALA A 116 -4.23 2.34 -7.61
C ALA A 116 -4.25 3.09 -8.94
N ILE A 117 -4.38 2.35 -10.03
CA ILE A 117 -4.44 2.93 -11.39
C ILE A 117 -5.82 3.57 -11.61
N GLY A 118 -5.85 4.85 -12.00
CA GLY A 118 -7.05 5.55 -12.41
C GLY A 118 -7.13 5.68 -13.93
N SER A 119 -8.27 5.30 -14.52
CA SER A 119 -8.48 5.44 -15.98
C SER A 119 -8.37 6.90 -16.44
N SER A 120 -7.63 7.10 -17.54
CA SER A 120 -7.27 8.40 -18.12
C SER A 120 -8.37 9.08 -18.93
N SER A 121 -9.55 8.48 -19.06
CA SER A 121 -10.68 9.15 -19.71
C SER A 121 -11.26 10.18 -18.75
N GLY A 122 -10.99 11.47 -19.04
CA GLY A 122 -11.92 12.53 -18.67
C GLY A 122 -13.36 12.11 -19.02
N TRP A 123 -14.34 12.71 -18.37
CA TRP A 123 -15.76 12.32 -18.37
C TRP A 123 -16.13 11.31 -17.28
N ALA A 124 -16.30 11.82 -16.07
CA ALA A 124 -17.15 11.21 -15.06
C ALA A 124 -18.61 11.30 -15.52
N HIS A 125 -19.09 10.33 -16.32
CA HIS A 125 -20.51 10.08 -16.49
C HIS A 125 -20.73 8.60 -16.86
N TYR A 126 -21.33 7.85 -15.92
CA TYR A 126 -21.91 6.51 -16.08
C TYR A 126 -20.99 5.37 -16.57
N GLY A 127 -20.68 4.46 -15.63
CA GLY A 127 -20.42 3.04 -15.95
C GLY A 127 -18.96 2.62 -15.97
N TYR A 128 -18.54 1.92 -14.92
CA TYR A 128 -17.58 0.82 -14.96
C TYR A 128 -16.32 1.01 -15.85
N TYR A 129 -15.34 1.77 -15.36
CA TYR A 129 -13.94 1.58 -15.76
C TYR A 129 -13.14 1.35 -14.48
N GLY A 130 -12.66 0.12 -14.32
CA GLY A 130 -12.13 -0.43 -13.09
C GLY A 130 -10.85 0.28 -12.66
N ILE A 131 -10.69 0.40 -11.35
CA ILE A 131 -9.37 0.47 -10.78
C ILE A 131 -8.81 -0.96 -10.91
N ASP A 132 -8.13 -1.22 -12.01
CA ASP A 132 -7.80 -2.60 -12.43
C ASP A 132 -6.62 -3.18 -11.64
N VAL A 133 -5.76 -2.32 -11.09
CA VAL A 133 -4.56 -2.71 -10.33
C VAL A 133 -4.47 -1.90 -9.05
N TRP A 134 -4.31 -2.60 -7.94
CA TRP A 134 -4.14 -2.06 -6.59
C TRP A 134 -2.83 -2.57 -6.00
N GLY A 135 -2.17 -1.71 -5.24
CA GLY A 135 -1.08 -2.16 -4.38
C GLY A 135 -1.59 -2.88 -3.13
N LEU A 136 -0.66 -3.48 -2.39
CA LEU A 136 -0.96 -4.18 -1.14
C LEU A 136 -1.32 -3.23 0.00
N GLY A 137 -0.95 -1.96 -0.15
CA GLY A 137 -1.19 -0.90 0.79
C GLY A 137 -0.13 -0.81 1.89
N THR A 138 -0.07 0.36 2.50
CA THR A 138 0.83 0.67 3.62
C THR A 138 0.03 1.26 4.77
N THR A 139 0.34 0.84 6.00
CA THR A 139 -0.43 1.25 7.17
C THR A 139 0.17 2.49 7.80
N VAL A 140 -0.66 3.50 7.99
CA VAL A 140 -0.30 4.72 8.71
C VAL A 140 -1.08 4.73 10.02
N THR A 141 -0.36 4.85 11.14
CA THR A 141 -0.98 4.95 12.46
C THR A 141 -0.69 6.31 13.04
N VAL A 142 -1.74 7.04 13.45
CA VAL A 142 -1.59 8.34 14.09
C VAL A 142 -1.98 8.21 15.56
N SER A 143 -0.99 8.11 16.43
CA SER A 143 -1.18 7.92 17.87
C SER A 143 -0.10 8.59 18.69
N SER A 144 -0.46 9.04 19.89
CA SER A 144 0.49 9.54 20.89
C SER A 144 1.17 8.40 21.67
N ALA A 145 0.74 7.15 21.48
CA ALA A 145 1.32 5.99 22.13
C ALA A 145 2.76 5.73 21.67
N SER A 146 3.60 5.27 22.59
CA SER A 146 4.96 4.83 22.27
C SER A 146 4.93 3.41 21.70
N THR A 147 5.81 3.12 20.73
CA THR A 147 6.03 1.77 20.22
C THR A 147 6.44 0.86 21.37
N THR A 148 5.59 -0.11 21.70
CA THR A 148 5.85 -1.10 22.73
C THR A 148 5.89 -2.47 22.07
N ALA A 149 6.97 -3.21 22.27
CA ALA A 149 7.06 -4.59 21.79
C ALA A 149 5.96 -5.43 22.47
N PRO A 150 5.25 -6.29 21.73
CA PRO A 150 4.23 -7.13 22.34
C PRO A 150 4.87 -8.17 23.26
N SER A 151 4.16 -8.52 24.33
CA SER A 151 4.54 -9.62 25.21
C SER A 151 3.87 -10.89 24.73
N VAL A 152 4.66 -11.89 24.33
CA VAL A 152 4.13 -13.14 23.80
C VAL A 152 3.99 -14.17 24.92
N PHE A 153 2.76 -14.62 25.18
CA PHE A 153 2.45 -15.64 26.18
C PHE A 153 1.98 -16.95 25.54
N PRO A 154 2.64 -18.09 25.80
CA PRO A 154 2.18 -19.38 25.31
C PRO A 154 0.94 -19.84 26.08
N LEU A 155 -0.09 -20.22 25.35
CA LEU A 155 -1.30 -20.84 25.88
C LEU A 155 -1.24 -22.34 25.60
N ALA A 156 -0.83 -23.09 26.62
CA ALA A 156 -0.90 -24.54 26.63
C ALA A 156 -2.23 -25.00 27.28
N PRO A 157 -2.81 -26.12 26.83
CA PRO A 157 -3.96 -26.70 27.49
C PRO A 157 -3.63 -27.05 28.94
N SER A 158 -4.55 -26.76 29.85
CA SER A 158 -4.41 -27.17 31.25
C SER A 158 -4.70 -28.67 31.40
N CYS A 159 -4.03 -29.29 32.37
CA CYS A 159 -4.22 -30.71 32.67
C CYS A 159 -5.71 -30.97 33.02
N GLY A 160 -6.39 -31.79 32.22
CA GLY A 160 -7.80 -32.16 32.42
C GLY A 160 -8.84 -31.46 31.53
N THR A 161 -8.44 -30.58 30.60
CA THR A 161 -9.38 -29.86 29.71
C THR A 161 -9.51 -30.43 28.29
N THR A 162 -8.71 -31.43 27.93
CA THR A 162 -8.76 -32.07 26.60
C THR A 162 -9.76 -33.22 26.57
N SER A 163 -10.95 -32.96 26.03
CA SER A 163 -12.00 -33.98 25.81
C SER A 163 -11.85 -34.72 24.45
N GLY A 164 -10.64 -34.84 23.89
CA GLY A 164 -10.44 -35.49 22.59
C GLY A 164 -8.97 -35.70 22.21
N ALA A 165 -8.74 -36.33 21.04
CA ALA A 165 -7.42 -36.67 20.50
C ALA A 165 -6.63 -35.47 19.94
N THR A 166 -7.22 -34.26 19.96
CA THR A 166 -6.65 -33.04 19.39
C THR A 166 -6.25 -32.07 20.50
N VAL A 167 -5.03 -31.53 20.38
CA VAL A 167 -4.49 -30.51 21.28
C VAL A 167 -4.41 -29.18 20.54
N ALA A 168 -4.96 -28.12 21.13
CA ALA A 168 -4.82 -26.76 20.63
C ALA A 168 -3.72 -26.03 21.41
N LEU A 169 -2.79 -25.43 20.68
CA LEU A 169 -1.77 -24.53 21.21
C LEU A 169 -2.04 -23.14 20.61
N ALA A 170 -2.01 -22.12 21.44
CA ALA A 170 -2.18 -20.75 21.00
C ALA A 170 -1.09 -19.86 21.60
N CYS A 171 -0.85 -18.71 20.98
CA CYS A 171 -0.01 -17.65 21.52
C CYS A 171 -0.86 -16.40 21.66
N LEU A 172 -0.82 -15.78 22.84
CA LEU A 172 -1.35 -14.44 23.05
C LEU A 172 -0.23 -13.43 22.82
N VAL A 173 -0.49 -12.40 22.03
CA VAL A 173 0.46 -11.34 21.65
C VAL A 173 -0.08 -10.01 22.15
#